data_AF-A0A257NDR8-F1
#
_entry.id   AF-A0A257NDR8-F1
#
_cell.length_a   1.000
_cell.length_b   1.000
_cell.length_c   1.000
_cell.angle_alpha   90.00
_cell.angle_beta   90.00
_cell.angle_gamma   90.00
#
_symmetry.space_group_name_H-M   'P 1'
#
loop_
_entity.id
_entity.type
_entity.pdbx_description
1 polymer ?
#
loop_
_entity_poly.entity_id
_entity_poly.type
_entity_poly.pdbx_seq_one_letter_code
_entity_poly.pdbx_strand_id
1 'polypeptide(L)'
;MSITIYVPCDSSAISLGADRVAVAITKEAEKRSIDIQLIRNGSRGIANFIKGGSHPLFLGLTEELEYLKKQQRLTFARIGKTDPVNLEDYVNNDGYRGLRNALNLPQTDIVKAVTDSGLRGRGGAAFPTGIKWNTVLNTPSEQKYIICNADEGDSGTFSDRMVMEGDPFVLIEGMTIAGLAVDATQGYIYLRVEYPHAHKALDTAIEKAYEAGYLGNDILGSGKVFHLEVRLGAGAYICGEETSLMESLEGKRGLVRFKPPLP
;
A
#
# COMPACT_ATOMS: atom_id res chain seq x y z
N MET A 1 -8.42 -4.35 -32.25
CA MET A 1 -8.04 -3.53 -31.09
C MET A 1 -8.76 -4.10 -29.90
N SER A 2 -8.02 -4.61 -28.92
CA SER A 2 -8.59 -5.15 -27.68
C SER A 2 -9.23 -4.01 -26.87
N ILE A 3 -10.39 -4.27 -26.25
CA ILE A 3 -11.07 -3.31 -25.38
C ILE A 3 -10.65 -3.55 -23.94
N THR A 4 -10.04 -2.56 -23.30
CA THR A 4 -9.70 -2.67 -21.86
C THR A 4 -10.92 -2.38 -20.98
N ILE A 5 -11.20 -3.31 -20.06
CA ILE A 5 -12.29 -3.23 -19.09
C ILE A 5 -11.70 -3.44 -17.70
N TYR A 6 -12.03 -2.56 -16.77
CA TYR A 6 -11.59 -2.59 -15.37
C TYR A 6 -12.74 -3.02 -14.45
N VAL A 7 -12.52 -4.09 -13.71
CA VAL A 7 -13.45 -4.59 -12.69
C VAL A 7 -12.73 -4.68 -11.35
N PRO A 8 -13.15 -3.94 -10.32
CA PRO A 8 -12.40 -3.86 -9.08
C PRO A 8 -12.18 -5.20 -8.39
N CYS A 9 -11.08 -5.31 -7.66
CA CYS A 9 -10.76 -6.44 -6.80
C CYS A 9 -10.53 -6.05 -5.34
N ASP A 10 -10.81 -4.79 -4.93
CA ASP A 10 -10.89 -4.48 -3.51
C ASP A 10 -12.00 -5.31 -2.83
N SER A 11 -11.80 -5.61 -1.56
CA SER A 11 -12.69 -6.48 -0.80
C SER A 11 -14.11 -5.93 -0.68
N SER A 12 -14.30 -4.60 -0.72
CA SER A 12 -15.64 -4.00 -0.74
C SER A 12 -16.35 -4.31 -2.06
N ALA A 13 -15.70 -4.12 -3.20
CA ALA A 13 -16.27 -4.49 -4.50
C ALA A 13 -16.52 -6.00 -4.63
N ILE A 14 -15.59 -6.85 -4.15
CA ILE A 14 -15.77 -8.31 -4.14
C ILE A 14 -17.01 -8.70 -3.33
N SER A 15 -17.20 -8.11 -2.14
CA SER A 15 -18.38 -8.37 -1.29
C SER A 15 -19.71 -8.03 -1.98
N LEU A 16 -19.69 -7.10 -2.93
CA LEU A 16 -20.86 -6.69 -3.73
C LEU A 16 -21.01 -7.49 -5.03
N GLY A 17 -20.13 -8.46 -5.28
CA GLY A 17 -20.20 -9.38 -6.41
C GLY A 17 -19.33 -9.01 -7.62
N ALA A 18 -18.29 -8.19 -7.45
CA ALA A 18 -17.39 -7.81 -8.54
C ALA A 18 -16.77 -9.02 -9.28
N ASP A 19 -16.45 -10.11 -8.58
CA ASP A 19 -15.95 -11.33 -9.23
C ASP A 19 -16.99 -11.97 -10.17
N ARG A 20 -18.27 -11.96 -9.78
CA ARG A 20 -19.36 -12.45 -10.66
C ARG A 20 -19.50 -11.57 -11.90
N VAL A 21 -19.30 -10.26 -11.75
CA VAL A 21 -19.32 -9.31 -12.86
C VAL A 21 -18.14 -9.56 -13.81
N ALA A 22 -16.92 -9.73 -13.30
CA ALA A 22 -15.75 -10.03 -14.12
C ALA A 22 -15.96 -11.31 -14.95
N VAL A 23 -16.42 -12.40 -14.31
CA VAL A 23 -16.73 -13.67 -14.99
C VAL A 23 -17.81 -13.50 -16.05
N ALA A 24 -18.88 -12.74 -15.75
CA ALA A 24 -19.96 -12.50 -16.70
C ALA A 24 -19.48 -11.70 -17.93
N ILE A 25 -18.64 -10.69 -17.72
CA ILE A 25 -18.06 -9.88 -18.81
C ILE A 25 -17.18 -10.75 -19.72
N THR A 26 -16.28 -11.55 -19.14
CA THR A 26 -15.40 -12.45 -19.92
C THR A 26 -16.21 -13.45 -20.74
N LYS A 27 -17.18 -14.12 -20.11
CA LYS A 27 -18.05 -15.09 -20.81
C LYS A 27 -18.84 -14.46 -21.96
N GLU A 28 -19.36 -13.25 -21.76
CA GLU A 28 -20.13 -12.57 -22.81
C GLU A 28 -19.23 -12.08 -23.95
N ALA A 29 -18.01 -11.63 -23.64
CA ALA A 29 -17.01 -11.28 -24.65
C ALA A 29 -16.61 -12.49 -25.50
N GLU A 30 -16.33 -13.64 -24.87
CA GLU A 30 -16.05 -14.91 -25.54
C GLU A 30 -17.21 -15.33 -26.46
N LYS A 31 -18.43 -15.33 -25.94
CA LYS A 31 -19.65 -15.67 -26.69
C LYS A 31 -19.85 -14.80 -27.93
N ARG A 32 -19.46 -13.52 -27.86
CA ARG A 32 -19.55 -12.56 -28.96
C ARG A 32 -18.28 -12.49 -29.82
N SER A 33 -17.24 -13.26 -29.50
CA SER A 33 -15.93 -13.19 -30.15
C SER A 33 -15.34 -11.77 -30.13
N ILE A 34 -15.51 -11.05 -29.01
CA ILE A 34 -14.94 -9.73 -28.79
C ILE A 34 -13.66 -9.89 -27.97
N ASP A 35 -12.56 -9.37 -28.51
CA ASP A 35 -11.28 -9.28 -27.80
C ASP A 35 -11.33 -8.20 -26.71
N ILE A 36 -11.11 -8.61 -25.46
CA ILE A 36 -11.06 -7.72 -24.31
C ILE A 36 -9.81 -7.99 -23.47
N GLN A 37 -9.32 -6.94 -22.83
CA GLN A 37 -8.34 -7.01 -21.75
C GLN A 37 -9.05 -6.66 -20.44
N LEU A 38 -9.34 -7.66 -19.60
CA LEU A 38 -9.96 -7.42 -18.31
C LEU A 38 -8.89 -7.19 -17.24
N ILE A 39 -8.83 -5.98 -16.69
CA ILE A 39 -7.92 -5.58 -15.62
C ILE A 39 -8.68 -5.61 -14.29
N ARG A 40 -8.08 -6.24 -13.27
CA ARG A 40 -8.60 -6.23 -11.90
C ARG A 40 -7.93 -5.08 -11.14
N ASN A 41 -8.54 -3.89 -11.17
CA ASN A 41 -7.97 -2.70 -10.53
C ASN A 41 -8.33 -2.60 -9.05
N GLY A 42 -7.65 -1.70 -8.32
CA GLY A 42 -7.89 -1.50 -6.89
C GLY A 42 -9.36 -1.20 -6.56
N SER A 43 -9.86 -0.03 -6.97
CA SER A 43 -11.26 0.39 -6.77
C SER A 43 -11.84 1.01 -8.05
N ARG A 44 -13.17 1.15 -8.13
CA ARG A 44 -13.93 1.78 -9.26
C ARG A 44 -14.00 0.92 -10.53
N GLY A 45 -15.21 0.55 -10.93
CA GLY A 45 -15.44 -0.05 -12.24
C GLY A 45 -15.24 0.98 -13.34
N ILE A 46 -14.35 0.70 -14.28
CA ILE A 46 -14.11 1.57 -15.45
C ILE A 46 -14.21 0.65 -16.66
N ALA A 47 -15.09 0.96 -17.59
CA ALA A 47 -15.01 0.32 -18.89
C ALA A 47 -14.63 1.41 -19.87
N ASN A 48 -13.56 1.20 -20.65
CA ASN A 48 -13.14 2.15 -21.67
C ASN A 48 -14.09 2.10 -22.89
N PHE A 49 -15.40 2.15 -22.61
CA PHE A 49 -16.49 2.27 -23.57
C PHE A 49 -16.51 3.71 -24.12
N ILE A 50 -15.41 4.16 -24.75
CA ILE A 50 -15.37 5.44 -25.48
C ILE A 50 -16.45 5.47 -26.58
N LYS A 51 -16.91 4.28 -27.00
CA LYS A 51 -17.96 4.08 -28.01
C LYS A 51 -19.15 3.26 -27.51
N GLY A 52 -19.34 3.13 -26.19
CA GLY A 52 -20.47 2.37 -25.64
C GLY A 52 -21.82 3.00 -26.00
N GLY A 53 -22.85 2.17 -26.16
CA GLY A 53 -24.21 2.66 -26.33
C GLY A 53 -24.78 3.28 -25.05
N SER A 54 -25.95 3.91 -25.16
CA SER A 54 -26.69 4.39 -23.99
C SER A 54 -27.01 3.23 -23.05
N HIS A 55 -26.65 3.36 -21.77
CA HIS A 55 -26.91 2.37 -20.74
C HIS A 55 -27.41 3.06 -19.46
N PRO A 56 -28.43 2.55 -18.75
CA PRO A 56 -28.97 3.20 -17.54
C PRO A 56 -27.95 3.41 -16.41
N LEU A 57 -26.90 2.59 -16.37
CA LEU A 57 -25.80 2.68 -15.39
C LEU A 57 -24.60 3.53 -15.86
N PHE A 58 -24.69 4.22 -17.00
CA PHE A 58 -23.60 5.05 -17.51
C PHE A 58 -23.45 6.32 -16.68
N LEU A 59 -22.25 6.55 -16.13
CA LEU A 59 -21.96 7.69 -15.26
C LEU A 59 -21.10 8.78 -15.93
N GLY A 60 -20.64 8.58 -17.17
CA GLY A 60 -19.67 9.47 -17.83
C GLY A 60 -18.21 9.10 -17.54
N LEU A 61 -17.30 10.04 -17.78
CA LEU A 61 -15.87 9.87 -17.51
C LEU A 61 -15.64 9.80 -15.99
N THR A 62 -14.96 8.75 -15.53
CA THR A 62 -14.74 8.51 -14.09
C THR A 62 -14.05 9.68 -13.39
N GLU A 63 -13.05 10.31 -14.03
CA GLU A 63 -12.33 11.45 -13.47
C GLU A 63 -13.17 12.74 -13.43
N GLU A 64 -14.27 12.81 -14.19
CA GLU A 64 -15.19 13.95 -14.21
C GLU A 64 -16.33 13.83 -13.19
N LEU A 65 -16.47 12.68 -12.53
CA LEU A 65 -17.42 12.51 -11.44
C LEU A 65 -17.11 13.51 -10.32
N GLU A 66 -18.10 14.33 -9.96
CA GLU A 66 -17.91 15.44 -9.02
C GLU A 66 -17.27 15.01 -7.69
N TYR A 67 -17.69 13.86 -7.17
CA TYR A 67 -17.13 13.25 -5.96
C TYR A 67 -15.62 12.99 -6.05
N LEU A 68 -15.12 12.63 -7.24
CA LEU A 68 -13.71 12.32 -7.48
C LEU A 68 -12.91 13.56 -7.88
N LYS A 69 -13.45 14.37 -8.80
CA LYS A 69 -12.81 15.56 -9.35
C LYS A 69 -12.45 16.58 -8.27
N LYS A 70 -13.23 16.65 -7.18
CA LYS A 70 -13.03 17.59 -6.08
C LYS A 70 -12.00 17.13 -5.03
N GLN A 71 -11.38 15.97 -5.17
CA GLN A 71 -10.41 15.42 -4.20
C GLN A 71 -8.97 15.82 -4.50
N GLN A 72 -8.17 16.01 -3.45
CA GLN A 72 -6.70 16.11 -3.52
C GLN A 72 -6.07 14.74 -3.22
N ARG A 73 -6.06 13.86 -4.22
CA ARG A 73 -5.55 12.48 -4.07
C ARG A 73 -4.03 12.41 -4.20
N LEU A 74 -3.30 12.88 -3.18
CA LEU A 74 -1.83 12.80 -3.14
C LEU A 74 -1.36 11.35 -2.90
N THR A 75 -1.72 10.77 -1.75
CA THR A 75 -1.39 9.37 -1.43
C THR A 75 -2.22 8.38 -2.26
N PHE A 76 -3.49 8.72 -2.53
CA PHE A 76 -4.44 7.83 -3.21
C PHE A 76 -4.41 8.01 -4.74
N ALA A 77 -3.35 8.60 -5.31
CA ALA A 77 -3.29 9.01 -6.71
C ALA A 77 -3.60 7.87 -7.70
N ARG A 78 -3.04 6.68 -7.44
CA ARG A 78 -3.17 5.48 -8.29
C ARG A 78 -4.33 4.57 -7.91
N ILE A 79 -4.82 4.62 -6.67
CA ILE A 79 -5.85 3.71 -6.18
C ILE A 79 -7.10 3.81 -7.08
N GLY A 80 -7.36 2.71 -7.78
CA GLY A 80 -8.45 2.54 -8.75
C GLY A 80 -8.13 2.82 -10.21
N LYS A 81 -6.88 3.16 -10.53
CA LYS A 81 -6.39 3.35 -11.91
C LYS A 81 -5.55 2.16 -12.39
N THR A 82 -4.80 1.55 -11.48
CA THR A 82 -3.84 0.47 -11.76
C THR A 82 -4.36 -0.90 -11.33
N ASP A 83 -3.80 -1.96 -11.91
CA ASP A 83 -3.79 -3.28 -11.27
C ASP A 83 -2.89 -3.21 -10.01
N PRO A 84 -3.41 -3.44 -8.80
CA PRO A 84 -2.68 -3.21 -7.55
C PRO A 84 -1.39 -4.00 -7.43
N VAL A 85 -1.34 -5.20 -8.01
CA VAL A 85 -0.19 -6.11 -7.90
C VAL A 85 0.59 -6.19 -9.20
N ASN A 86 0.34 -5.31 -10.17
CA ASN A 86 1.17 -5.19 -11.36
C ASN A 86 2.27 -4.14 -11.13
N LEU A 87 3.51 -4.60 -11.04
CA LEU A 87 4.67 -3.74 -10.82
C LEU A 87 4.87 -2.72 -11.96
N GLU A 88 4.65 -3.14 -13.20
CA GLU A 88 4.84 -2.29 -14.38
C GLU A 88 3.80 -1.16 -14.42
N ASP A 89 2.54 -1.45 -14.05
CA ASP A 89 1.51 -0.42 -13.85
C ASP A 89 1.94 0.59 -12.78
N TYR A 90 2.50 0.12 -11.66
CA TYR A 90 2.99 0.99 -10.59
C TYR A 90 4.10 1.92 -11.11
N VAL A 91 5.13 1.36 -11.75
CA VAL A 91 6.28 2.12 -12.30
C VAL A 91 5.84 3.12 -13.37
N ASN A 92 4.93 2.73 -14.28
CA ASN A 92 4.40 3.61 -15.32
C ASN A 92 3.52 4.75 -14.78
N ASN A 93 3.11 4.68 -13.52
CA ASN A 93 2.34 5.71 -12.82
C ASN A 93 3.14 6.36 -11.68
N ASP A 94 4.39 6.74 -11.97
CA ASP A 94 5.35 7.43 -11.08
C ASP A 94 5.84 6.60 -9.87
N GLY A 95 5.53 5.31 -9.82
CA GLY A 95 6.00 4.40 -8.77
C GLY A 95 7.52 4.27 -8.74
N TYR A 96 8.08 4.15 -7.53
CA TYR A 96 9.52 4.08 -7.26
C TYR A 96 10.35 5.30 -7.65
N ARG A 97 9.73 6.39 -8.12
CA ARG A 97 10.43 7.66 -8.33
C ARG A 97 11.01 8.20 -7.02
N GLY A 98 10.27 8.05 -5.91
CA GLY A 98 10.72 8.47 -4.59
C GLY A 98 11.89 7.65 -4.10
N LEU A 99 11.80 6.32 -4.23
CA LEU A 99 12.89 5.41 -3.86
C LEU A 99 14.16 5.65 -4.67
N ARG A 100 14.05 5.76 -6.00
CA ARG A 100 15.21 6.05 -6.87
C ARG A 100 15.91 7.35 -6.47
N ASN A 101 15.15 8.37 -6.06
CA ASN A 101 15.74 9.59 -5.51
C ASN A 101 16.41 9.34 -4.15
N ALA A 102 15.72 8.68 -3.21
CA ALA A 102 16.21 8.41 -1.86
C ALA A 102 17.52 7.59 -1.85
N LEU A 103 17.69 6.65 -2.77
CA LEU A 103 18.93 5.87 -2.92
C LEU A 103 20.18 6.73 -3.21
N ASN A 104 19.98 7.93 -3.75
CA ASN A 104 21.07 8.87 -4.09
C ASN A 104 21.25 9.96 -3.02
N LEU A 105 20.51 9.90 -1.91
CA LEU A 105 20.58 10.89 -0.84
C LEU A 105 21.25 10.31 0.41
N PRO A 106 21.98 11.14 1.18
CA PRO A 106 22.39 10.75 2.52
C PRO A 106 21.15 10.65 3.44
N GLN A 107 21.26 9.83 4.47
CA GLN A 107 20.15 9.52 5.40
C GLN A 107 19.55 10.78 6.04
N THR A 108 20.41 11.74 6.41
CA THR A 108 20.03 13.03 6.97
C THR A 108 19.14 13.84 6.03
N ASP A 109 19.38 13.76 4.71
CA ASP A 109 18.62 14.53 3.73
C ASP A 109 17.25 13.89 3.48
N ILE A 110 17.15 12.56 3.57
CA ILE A 110 15.85 11.87 3.53
C ILE A 110 15.01 12.27 4.75
N VAL A 111 15.59 12.22 5.97
CA VAL A 111 14.91 12.66 7.20
C VAL A 111 14.52 14.14 7.13
N LYS A 112 15.40 14.98 6.60
CA LYS A 112 15.12 16.41 6.39
C LYS A 112 13.96 16.62 5.42
N ALA A 113 13.92 15.93 4.29
CA ALA A 113 12.83 16.04 3.32
C ALA A 113 11.46 15.70 3.95
N VAL A 114 11.39 14.66 4.78
CA VAL A 114 10.16 14.29 5.51
C VAL A 114 9.82 15.31 6.60
N THR A 115 10.82 15.90 7.25
CA THR A 115 10.62 16.97 8.24
C THR A 115 10.05 18.22 7.58
N ASP A 116 10.66 18.67 6.48
CA ASP A 116 10.28 19.87 5.74
C ASP A 116 8.90 19.74 5.09
N SER A 117 8.46 18.51 4.76
CA SER A 117 7.11 18.27 4.24
C SER A 117 6.01 18.50 5.28
N GLY A 118 6.35 18.64 6.56
CA GLY A 118 5.39 18.78 7.65
C GLY A 118 4.56 17.52 7.90
N LEU A 119 5.04 16.33 7.49
CA LEU A 119 4.30 15.08 7.69
C LEU A 119 4.13 14.78 9.18
N ARG A 120 2.90 14.43 9.56
CA ARG A 120 2.53 14.01 10.90
C ARG A 120 1.93 12.61 10.85
N GLY A 121 2.08 11.84 11.93
CA GLY A 121 1.54 10.49 12.06
C GLY A 121 0.05 10.45 11.75
N ARG A 122 -0.35 9.54 10.85
CA ARG A 122 -1.74 9.43 10.37
C ARG A 122 -2.60 8.45 11.18
N GLY A 123 -2.00 7.67 12.08
CA GLY A 123 -2.72 6.84 13.06
C GLY A 123 -3.32 7.59 14.25
N GLY A 124 -3.67 8.87 14.10
CA GLY A 124 -4.36 9.67 15.14
C GLY A 124 -3.46 10.56 16.02
N ALA A 125 -2.34 10.06 16.55
CA ALA A 125 -1.50 10.82 17.49
C ALA A 125 -0.81 12.06 16.87
N ALA A 126 -0.71 12.11 15.54
CA ALA A 126 -0.20 13.26 14.79
C ALA A 126 1.17 13.78 15.26
N PHE A 127 2.04 12.88 15.76
CA PHE A 127 3.43 13.22 16.07
C PHE A 127 4.22 13.50 14.77
N PRO A 128 5.12 14.50 14.73
CA PRO A 128 5.90 14.80 13.52
C PRO A 128 6.77 13.63 13.08
N THR A 129 6.56 13.14 11.85
CA THR A 129 7.21 11.93 11.36
C THR A 129 8.71 12.10 11.23
N GLY A 130 9.16 13.24 10.71
CA GLY A 130 10.58 13.56 10.57
C GLY A 130 11.33 13.59 11.92
N ILE A 131 10.68 14.07 12.99
CA ILE A 131 11.26 14.04 14.35
C ILE A 131 11.43 12.61 14.84
N LYS A 132 10.41 11.75 14.64
CA LYS A 132 10.49 10.32 15.01
C LYS A 132 11.64 9.63 14.27
N TRP A 133 11.78 9.86 12.98
CA TRP A 133 12.87 9.29 12.18
C TRP A 133 14.24 9.83 12.61
N ASN A 134 14.34 11.12 12.93
CA ASN A 134 15.60 11.70 13.41
C ASN A 134 16.03 11.08 14.75
N THR A 135 15.09 10.75 15.64
CA THR A 135 15.41 10.01 16.87
C THR A 135 16.01 8.65 16.54
N VAL A 136 15.36 7.86 15.69
CA VAL A 136 15.82 6.50 15.32
C VAL A 136 17.15 6.53 14.55
N LEU A 137 17.34 7.49 13.64
CA LEU A 137 18.60 7.66 12.91
C LEU A 137 19.77 7.87 13.86
N ASN A 138 19.60 8.72 14.89
CA ASN A 138 20.66 9.05 15.84
C ASN A 138 20.82 8.04 16.98
N THR A 139 19.94 7.03 17.09
CA THR A 139 20.10 5.95 18.08
C THR A 139 21.18 4.96 17.60
N PRO A 140 22.28 4.74 18.37
CA PRO A 140 23.27 3.74 18.03
C PRO A 140 22.70 2.32 18.21
N SER A 141 22.66 1.55 17.13
CA SER A 141 22.29 0.13 17.15
C SER A 141 22.83 -0.53 15.88
N GLU A 142 23.26 -1.78 15.97
CA GLU A 142 23.66 -2.58 14.80
C GLU A 142 22.45 -2.94 13.94
N GLN A 143 21.28 -3.09 14.56
CA GLN A 143 20.03 -3.43 13.88
C GLN A 143 18.94 -2.44 14.26
N LYS A 144 18.24 -1.95 13.23
CA LYS A 144 17.04 -1.11 13.36
C LYS A 144 15.92 -1.71 12.53
N TYR A 145 14.67 -1.38 12.88
CA TYR A 145 13.49 -1.95 12.24
C TYR A 145 12.52 -0.87 11.78
N ILE A 146 11.81 -1.14 10.69
CA ILE A 146 10.63 -0.38 10.28
C ILE A 146 9.39 -1.21 10.56
N ILE A 147 8.50 -0.72 11.41
CA ILE A 147 7.23 -1.40 11.69
C ILE A 147 6.09 -0.56 11.12
N CYS A 148 5.33 -1.14 10.18
CA CYS A 148 4.06 -0.61 9.74
C CYS A 148 2.96 -1.20 10.61
N ASN A 149 2.23 -0.32 11.30
CA ASN A 149 1.03 -0.68 12.02
C ASN A 149 -0.16 -0.67 11.04
N ALA A 150 -0.60 -1.87 10.64
CA ALA A 150 -1.75 -2.09 9.76
C ALA A 150 -2.86 -2.87 10.49
N ASP A 151 -3.02 -2.61 11.80
CA ASP A 151 -4.08 -3.24 12.59
C ASP A 151 -5.46 -2.62 12.32
N GLU A 152 -5.54 -1.37 11.81
CA GLU A 152 -6.75 -0.59 11.45
C GLU A 152 -8.04 -1.10 12.13
N GLY A 153 -8.01 -1.13 13.47
CA GLY A 153 -9.03 -1.79 14.28
C GLY A 153 -10.26 -0.95 14.54
N ASP A 154 -10.19 0.36 14.27
CA ASP A 154 -11.27 1.31 14.49
C ASP A 154 -12.44 1.07 13.53
N SER A 155 -13.67 1.14 14.04
CA SER A 155 -14.85 1.08 13.18
C SER A 155 -14.94 2.34 12.30
N GLY A 156 -15.22 2.16 11.00
CA GLY A 156 -15.38 3.27 10.07
C GLY A 156 -14.09 3.71 9.37
N THR A 157 -12.95 3.11 9.70
CA THR A 157 -11.70 3.28 8.97
C THR A 157 -11.51 2.13 7.95
N PHE A 158 -10.93 2.48 6.82
CA PHE A 158 -10.61 1.56 5.73
C PHE A 158 -9.56 2.14 4.77
N SER A 159 -8.91 3.24 5.15
CA SER A 159 -7.92 3.88 4.29
C SER A 159 -6.68 3.01 4.16
N ASP A 160 -6.26 2.37 5.25
CA ASP A 160 -5.08 1.51 5.25
C ASP A 160 -5.37 0.26 4.43
N ARG A 161 -6.55 -0.35 4.65
CA ARG A 161 -7.06 -1.44 3.80
C ARG A 161 -7.02 -1.07 2.31
N MET A 162 -7.52 0.11 1.94
CA MET A 162 -7.55 0.55 0.55
C MET A 162 -6.16 0.75 -0.05
N VAL A 163 -5.16 1.19 0.74
CA VAL A 163 -3.77 1.27 0.29
C VAL A 163 -3.20 -0.13 0.06
N MET A 164 -3.36 -1.03 1.03
CA MET A 164 -2.80 -2.37 0.96
C MET A 164 -3.44 -3.23 -0.13
N GLU A 165 -4.74 -3.09 -0.38
CA GLU A 165 -5.44 -3.82 -1.45
C GLU A 165 -5.30 -3.14 -2.82
N GLY A 166 -5.17 -1.80 -2.85
CA GLY A 166 -5.33 -1.01 -4.07
C GLY A 166 -4.07 -0.40 -4.66
N ASP A 167 -3.00 -0.26 -3.87
CA ASP A 167 -1.69 0.26 -4.29
C ASP A 167 -0.56 -0.23 -3.35
N PRO A 168 -0.41 -1.55 -3.07
CA PRO A 168 0.50 -2.07 -2.05
C PRO A 168 1.97 -1.63 -2.23
N PHE A 169 2.42 -1.44 -3.47
CA PHE A 169 3.78 -0.99 -3.76
C PHE A 169 4.09 0.39 -3.16
N VAL A 170 3.10 1.27 -2.94
CA VAL A 170 3.34 2.57 -2.29
C VAL A 170 3.72 2.42 -0.83
N LEU A 171 3.15 1.42 -0.14
CA LEU A 171 3.51 1.10 1.23
C LEU A 171 4.92 0.50 1.27
N ILE A 172 5.21 -0.45 0.38
CA ILE A 172 6.53 -1.08 0.25
C ILE A 172 7.60 -0.02 -0.04
N GLU A 173 7.37 0.88 -1.01
CA GLU A 173 8.26 1.99 -1.34
C GLU A 173 8.46 2.90 -0.12
N GLY A 174 7.39 3.30 0.55
CA GLY A 174 7.46 4.16 1.73
C GLY A 174 8.27 3.54 2.88
N MET A 175 8.07 2.24 3.15
CA MET A 175 8.82 1.51 4.17
C MET A 175 10.30 1.35 3.79
N THR A 176 10.59 1.13 2.50
CA THR A 176 11.97 1.05 2.00
C THR A 176 12.68 2.39 2.16
N ILE A 177 12.03 3.50 1.78
CA ILE A 177 12.56 4.86 1.99
C ILE A 177 12.80 5.13 3.48
N ALA A 178 11.87 4.72 4.35
CA ALA A 178 12.04 4.85 5.80
C ALA A 178 13.25 4.03 6.29
N GLY A 179 13.42 2.80 5.80
CA GLY A 179 14.56 1.93 6.09
C GLY A 179 15.88 2.57 5.73
N LEU A 180 15.98 3.10 4.50
CA LEU A 180 17.14 3.87 4.04
C LEU A 180 17.42 5.08 4.93
N ALA A 181 16.37 5.81 5.33
CA ALA A 181 16.47 7.04 6.11
C ALA A 181 17.06 6.83 7.52
N VAL A 182 16.85 5.67 8.13
CA VAL A 182 17.26 5.41 9.52
C VAL A 182 18.29 4.30 9.69
N ASP A 183 18.72 3.67 8.60
CA ASP A 183 19.60 2.50 8.57
C ASP A 183 18.96 1.21 9.13
N ALA A 184 17.68 1.02 8.82
CA ALA A 184 16.98 -0.23 9.13
C ALA A 184 17.01 -1.15 7.90
N THR A 185 17.42 -2.40 8.11
CA THR A 185 17.53 -3.43 7.06
C THR A 185 16.35 -4.41 7.04
N GLN A 186 15.46 -4.34 8.04
CA GLN A 186 14.30 -5.22 8.16
C GLN A 186 13.04 -4.41 8.48
N GLY A 187 11.97 -4.72 7.77
CA GLY A 187 10.64 -4.19 7.98
C GLY A 187 9.61 -5.27 8.31
N TYR A 188 8.58 -4.90 9.06
CA TYR A 188 7.42 -5.74 9.35
C TYR A 188 6.13 -4.95 9.10
N ILE A 189 5.20 -5.53 8.35
CA ILE A 189 3.81 -5.03 8.28
C ILE A 189 2.99 -5.88 9.23
N TYR A 190 2.60 -5.32 10.38
CA TYR A 190 1.70 -6.00 11.31
C TYR A 190 0.26 -5.79 10.84
N LEU A 191 -0.30 -6.80 10.17
CA LEU A 191 -1.60 -6.76 9.53
C LEU A 191 -2.64 -7.50 10.36
N ARG A 192 -3.77 -6.85 10.65
CA ARG A 192 -4.89 -7.50 11.32
C ARG A 192 -5.40 -8.75 10.57
N VAL A 193 -5.84 -9.76 11.31
CA VAL A 193 -6.31 -11.03 10.73
C VAL A 193 -7.59 -10.88 9.90
N GLU A 194 -8.39 -9.84 10.16
CA GLU A 194 -9.65 -9.60 9.45
C GLU A 194 -9.46 -9.04 8.04
N TYR A 195 -8.23 -8.74 7.60
CA TYR A 195 -7.92 -8.25 6.25
C TYR A 195 -7.18 -9.30 5.38
N PRO A 196 -7.79 -10.46 5.07
CA PRO A 196 -7.15 -11.49 4.26
C PRO A 196 -6.88 -11.08 2.80
N HIS A 197 -7.67 -10.14 2.26
CA HIS A 197 -7.46 -9.61 0.91
C HIS A 197 -6.22 -8.72 0.83
N ALA A 198 -6.03 -7.86 1.84
CA ALA A 198 -4.81 -7.06 1.98
C ALA A 198 -3.58 -7.95 2.14
N HIS A 199 -3.67 -9.03 2.94
CA HIS A 199 -2.59 -10.00 3.11
C HIS A 199 -2.14 -10.57 1.77
N LYS A 200 -3.09 -11.10 0.98
CA LYS A 200 -2.81 -11.66 -0.35
C LYS A 200 -2.18 -10.63 -1.30
N ALA A 201 -2.69 -9.41 -1.32
CA ALA A 201 -2.18 -8.34 -2.18
C ALA A 201 -0.75 -7.93 -1.79
N LEU A 202 -0.48 -7.80 -0.48
CA LEU A 202 0.84 -7.47 0.05
C LEU A 202 1.85 -8.58 -0.23
N ASP A 203 1.52 -9.85 0.04
CA ASP A 203 2.43 -10.98 -0.24
C ASP A 203 2.82 -10.99 -1.72
N THR A 204 1.83 -10.88 -2.62
CA THR A 204 2.07 -10.85 -4.07
C THR A 204 2.95 -9.65 -4.47
N ALA A 205 2.71 -8.48 -3.90
CA ALA A 205 3.47 -7.27 -4.21
C ALA A 205 4.90 -7.33 -3.65
N ILE A 206 5.09 -7.88 -2.45
CA ILE A 206 6.39 -8.10 -1.84
C ILE A 206 7.21 -9.08 -2.68
N GLU A 207 6.64 -10.21 -3.07
CA GLU A 207 7.28 -11.19 -3.96
C GLU A 207 7.76 -10.53 -5.26
N LYS A 208 6.89 -9.77 -5.94
CA LYS A 208 7.26 -9.04 -7.17
C LYS A 208 8.31 -7.97 -6.94
N ALA A 209 8.30 -7.30 -5.80
CA ALA A 209 9.32 -6.32 -5.44
C ALA A 209 10.69 -6.99 -5.23
N TYR A 210 10.73 -8.19 -4.63
CA TYR A 210 11.94 -9.01 -4.54
C TYR A 210 12.43 -9.44 -5.92
N GLU A 211 11.55 -9.99 -6.77
CA GLU A 211 11.89 -10.46 -8.13
C GLU A 211 12.50 -9.36 -8.99
N ALA A 212 12.00 -8.13 -8.86
CA ALA A 212 12.47 -6.97 -9.62
C ALA A 212 13.60 -6.18 -8.94
N GLY A 213 14.13 -6.65 -7.80
CA GLY A 213 15.25 -6.01 -7.10
C GLY A 213 14.91 -4.71 -6.39
N TYR A 214 13.64 -4.45 -6.08
CA TYR A 214 13.20 -3.32 -5.25
C TYR A 214 13.27 -3.62 -3.74
N LEU A 215 13.45 -4.89 -3.35
CA LEU A 215 13.72 -5.38 -1.99
C LEU A 215 14.88 -6.39 -2.02
N GLY A 216 15.47 -6.65 -0.85
CA GLY A 216 16.50 -7.67 -0.65
C GLY A 216 17.87 -7.10 -0.31
N ASN A 217 18.92 -7.84 -0.66
CA ASN A 217 20.30 -7.58 -0.25
C ASN A 217 21.00 -6.48 -1.08
N ASP A 218 20.42 -6.10 -2.21
CA ASP A 218 21.03 -5.13 -3.12
C ASP A 218 19.95 -4.40 -3.93
N ILE A 219 19.25 -3.48 -3.28
CA ILE A 219 18.13 -2.74 -3.87
C ILE A 219 18.63 -1.99 -5.10
N LEU A 220 18.14 -2.38 -6.28
CA LEU A 220 18.49 -1.79 -7.58
C LEU A 220 20.00 -1.70 -7.86
N GLY A 221 20.82 -2.59 -7.29
CA GLY A 221 22.28 -2.55 -7.46
C GLY A 221 23.00 -1.44 -6.68
N SER A 222 22.36 -0.87 -5.65
CA SER A 222 22.88 0.25 -4.86
C SER A 222 23.81 -0.15 -3.70
N GLY A 223 23.90 -1.44 -3.38
CA GLY A 223 24.53 -1.95 -2.16
C GLY A 223 23.71 -1.73 -0.88
N LYS A 224 22.47 -1.23 -0.98
CA LYS A 224 21.56 -1.04 0.16
C LYS A 224 20.67 -2.27 0.37
N VAL A 225 20.39 -2.58 1.63
CA VAL A 225 19.63 -3.77 2.05
C VAL A 225 18.31 -3.34 2.69
N PHE A 226 17.20 -3.97 2.28
CA PHE A 226 15.94 -3.90 3.01
C PHE A 226 15.09 -5.13 2.75
N HIS A 227 14.75 -5.85 3.81
CA HIS A 227 13.82 -6.98 3.78
C HIS A 227 12.48 -6.58 4.38
N LEU A 228 11.40 -7.19 3.89
CA LEU A 228 10.05 -6.86 4.31
C LEU A 228 9.20 -8.13 4.36
N GLU A 229 8.46 -8.31 5.45
CA GLU A 229 7.49 -9.39 5.57
C GLU A 229 6.20 -8.92 6.26
N VAL A 230 5.11 -9.63 5.98
CA VAL A 230 3.82 -9.41 6.64
C VAL A 230 3.70 -10.34 7.85
N ARG A 231 3.25 -9.80 8.97
CA ARG A 231 2.91 -10.55 10.17
C ARG A 231 1.43 -10.41 10.44
N LEU A 232 0.71 -11.52 10.42
CA LEU A 232 -0.70 -11.54 10.77
C LEU A 232 -0.88 -11.40 12.28
N GLY A 233 -1.72 -10.46 12.68
CA GLY A 233 -2.22 -10.35 14.04
C GLY A 233 -3.20 -11.48 14.39
N ALA A 234 -3.78 -11.41 15.59
CA ALA A 234 -4.65 -12.45 16.13
C ALA A 234 -5.98 -11.92 16.71
N GLY A 235 -6.54 -10.86 16.10
CA GLY A 235 -7.87 -10.33 16.44
C GLY A 235 -7.95 -9.51 17.72
N ALA A 236 -6.84 -8.86 18.12
CA ALA A 236 -6.77 -8.07 19.34
C ALA A 236 -6.63 -6.57 19.01
N TYR A 237 -7.71 -5.80 19.17
CA TYR A 237 -7.73 -4.34 18.93
C TYR A 237 -6.62 -3.57 19.68
N ILE A 238 -6.23 -4.04 20.87
CA ILE A 238 -5.15 -3.43 21.64
C ILE A 238 -3.78 -3.51 20.95
N CYS A 239 -3.60 -4.41 19.98
CA CYS A 239 -2.38 -4.47 19.16
C CYS A 239 -2.29 -3.33 18.15
N GLY A 240 -3.30 -2.46 18.03
CA GLY A 240 -3.15 -1.15 17.39
C GLY A 240 -2.28 -0.17 18.19
N GLU A 241 -2.07 -0.39 19.49
CA GLU A 241 -1.11 0.39 20.29
C GLU A 241 0.32 -0.08 20.02
N GLU A 242 1.25 0.86 19.78
CA GLU A 242 2.58 0.54 19.24
C GLU A 242 3.42 -0.41 20.10
N THR A 243 3.32 -0.40 21.43
CA THR A 243 4.09 -1.31 22.30
C THR A 243 3.44 -2.68 22.43
N SER A 244 2.11 -2.73 22.47
CA SER A 244 1.36 -3.98 22.41
C SER A 244 1.57 -4.71 21.08
N LEU A 245 1.64 -3.95 19.98
CA LEU A 245 2.01 -4.44 18.65
C LEU A 245 3.38 -5.12 18.66
N MET A 246 4.39 -4.47 19.26
CA MET A 246 5.74 -5.04 19.38
C MET A 246 5.75 -6.32 20.22
N GLU A 247 5.03 -6.37 21.33
CA GLU A 247 4.89 -7.62 22.10
C GLU A 247 4.32 -8.75 21.24
N SER A 248 3.30 -8.46 20.42
CA SER A 248 2.70 -9.45 19.51
C SER A 248 3.68 -9.90 18.41
N LEU A 249 4.46 -8.97 17.83
CA LEU A 249 5.50 -9.30 16.85
C LEU A 249 6.60 -10.20 17.42
N GLU A 250 6.92 -10.00 18.71
CA GLU A 250 7.86 -10.83 19.48
C GLU A 250 7.26 -12.17 19.96
N GLY A 251 6.02 -12.49 19.57
CA GLY A 251 5.35 -13.75 19.93
C GLY A 251 4.81 -13.80 21.37
N LYS A 252 4.71 -12.64 22.04
CA LYS A 252 4.16 -12.51 23.38
C LYS A 252 2.69 -12.08 23.31
N ARG A 253 2.04 -12.00 24.48
CA ARG A 253 0.71 -11.41 24.59
C ARG A 253 0.81 -9.90 24.35
N GLY A 254 -0.11 -9.33 23.56
CA GLY A 254 -0.21 -7.89 23.32
C GLY A 254 -0.60 -7.11 24.58
N LEU A 255 0.37 -6.92 25.49
CA LEU A 255 0.27 -6.08 26.66
C LEU A 255 0.98 -4.76 26.38
N VAL A 256 0.36 -3.65 26.75
CA VAL A 256 0.99 -2.33 26.63
C VAL A 256 2.21 -2.27 27.55
N ARG A 257 3.36 -1.85 27.00
CA ARG A 257 4.59 -1.61 27.78
C ARG A 257 4.48 -0.26 28.49
N PHE A 258 5.11 -0.17 29.66
CA PHE A 258 5.29 1.12 30.32
C PHE A 258 6.17 2.04 29.45
N LYS A 259 5.80 3.32 29.34
CA LYS A 259 6.59 4.36 28.67
C LYS A 259 7.06 5.39 29.70
N PRO A 260 8.37 5.71 29.79
CA PRO A 260 9.50 5.23 28.96
C PRO A 260 9.89 3.75 29.21
N PRO A 261 10.64 3.11 28.27
CA PRO A 261 11.31 3.68 27.10
C PRO A 261 10.40 3.91 25.88
N LEU A 262 10.78 4.86 25.00
CA LEU A 262 10.12 5.04 23.71
C LEU A 262 10.52 3.89 22.75
N PRO A 263 9.60 3.41 21.91
CA PRO A 263 9.90 2.46 20.84
C PRO A 263 10.94 2.97 19.83
#